data_AF-Q23CT9-F1
#
_entry.id   AF-Q23CT9-F1
#
_cell.length_a   1.000
_cell.length_b   1.000
_cell.length_c   1.000
_cell.angle_alpha   90.00
_cell.angle_beta   90.00
_cell.angle_gamma   90.00
#
_symmetry.space_group_name_H-M   'P 1'
#
loop_
_entity.id
_entity.type
_entity.pdbx_description
1 polymer ?
#
loop_
_entity_poly.entity_id
_entity_poly.type
_entity_poly.pdbx_seq_one_letter_code
_entity_poly.pdbx_strand_id
1 'polypeptide(L)'
;MITRSLKQFNKSMLLSFRPIYSMRSYNQTIVENQKVFKNTVNDREYYELKNTYGDYEEAKKAKELERKKNISQLQINNLSQNDKNPANFLKVKINSNVYTNEEKNQQVISQYTFKNPQEYTDPVVLKVLPREPLVTVESYTKSVENSIKRLFLPARAIRKQHAYDALSILSNIHSKASEQIAQAIAKTISVAKLKEMDLNRLFIHGVIIGRKKKRMGLRYHARGRFGIKHRQTSTIKVILYEKPVKQLYREMLEGKTAPVLAYAMRQRMVSENADYDEIRENQWVLTSKGRQQRKLMLKRKVLIQYLQFKAKGFIVDKNLIKQRILEKEATAWAQKYEDKKASQVDSSLEKRMAIFKKNQEITG
;
A
#
# COMPACT_ATOMS: atom_id res chain seq x y z
N MET A 1 44.49 12.57 -23.41
CA MET A 1 44.19 11.64 -24.53
C MET A 1 44.12 10.23 -23.94
N ILE A 2 43.06 9.42 -23.94
CA ILE A 2 41.76 9.37 -24.61
C ILE A 2 40.76 8.78 -23.58
N THR A 3 39.61 9.44 -23.43
CA THR A 3 38.41 8.95 -22.75
C THR A 3 37.49 8.29 -23.79
N ARG A 4 37.18 6.99 -23.69
CA ARG A 4 36.07 6.32 -24.41
C ARG A 4 35.52 5.14 -23.58
N SER A 5 34.38 5.31 -22.93
CA SER A 5 33.04 4.85 -23.36
C SER A 5 32.78 3.34 -23.17
N LEU A 6 32.33 2.95 -21.98
CA LEU A 6 31.65 1.66 -21.71
C LEU A 6 30.17 1.92 -21.35
N LYS A 7 29.49 2.72 -22.18
CA LYS A 7 28.03 2.88 -22.21
C LYS A 7 27.54 2.30 -23.54
N GLN A 8 27.43 0.98 -23.63
CA GLN A 8 26.66 0.22 -24.62
C GLN A 8 27.17 -1.21 -24.58
N PHE A 9 26.61 -2.06 -23.73
CA PHE A 9 26.49 -3.50 -24.01
C PHE A 9 25.54 -4.09 -22.96
N ASN A 10 24.64 -4.96 -23.42
CA ASN A 10 23.57 -5.64 -22.68
C ASN A 10 22.21 -4.93 -22.65
N LYS A 11 21.62 -4.72 -23.85
CA LYS A 11 20.17 -4.52 -24.02
C LYS A 11 19.49 -5.65 -24.83
N SER A 12 20.14 -6.80 -24.98
CA SER A 12 19.62 -7.92 -25.79
C SER A 12 19.96 -9.29 -25.18
N MET A 13 19.28 -9.66 -24.09
CA MET A 13 19.06 -11.05 -23.70
C MET A 13 17.74 -11.12 -22.91
N LEU A 14 16.65 -10.79 -23.60
CA LEU A 14 15.30 -11.22 -23.25
C LEU A 14 14.99 -12.42 -24.15
N LEU A 15 15.55 -13.58 -23.79
CA LEU A 15 15.13 -14.85 -24.38
C LEU A 15 14.18 -15.52 -23.39
N SER A 16 12.97 -15.70 -23.90
CA SER A 16 11.80 -16.32 -23.33
C SER A 16 12.06 -17.76 -22.90
N PHE A 17 11.89 -18.03 -21.60
CA PHE A 17 11.56 -19.37 -21.10
C PHE A 17 10.27 -19.26 -20.29
N ARG A 18 9.14 -19.63 -20.90
CA ARG A 18 7.89 -19.93 -20.21
C ARG A 18 7.87 -21.43 -19.91
N PRO A 19 7.84 -21.88 -18.64
CA PRO A 19 7.47 -23.25 -18.37
C PRO A 19 5.96 -23.43 -18.59
N ILE A 20 5.63 -24.33 -19.52
CA ILE A 20 4.28 -24.86 -19.75
C ILE A 20 4.06 -25.96 -18.72
N TYR A 21 3.29 -25.68 -17.67
CA TYR A 21 2.56 -26.69 -16.93
C TYR A 21 1.14 -26.18 -16.70
N SER A 22 0.24 -26.57 -17.60
CA SER A 22 -1.19 -26.33 -17.49
C SER A 22 -1.80 -27.35 -16.52
N MET A 23 -2.02 -26.94 -15.28
CA MET A 23 -3.05 -27.54 -14.45
C MET A 23 -4.40 -27.28 -15.13
N ARG A 24 -5.02 -28.31 -15.72
CA ARG A 24 -6.42 -28.23 -16.18
C ARG A 24 -7.30 -28.04 -14.95
N SER A 25 -7.70 -26.79 -14.70
CA SER A 25 -8.66 -26.46 -13.66
C SER A 25 -10.08 -26.79 -14.13
N TYR A 26 -10.93 -27.19 -13.20
CA TYR A 26 -12.38 -27.42 -13.33
C TYR A 26 -13.17 -26.27 -14.02
N ASN A 27 -12.53 -25.14 -14.31
CA ASN A 27 -13.10 -24.01 -15.05
C ASN A 27 -13.16 -24.24 -16.58
N GLN A 28 -12.46 -25.25 -17.14
CA GLN A 28 -12.49 -25.47 -18.59
C GLN A 28 -13.83 -26.01 -19.11
N THR A 29 -14.52 -26.87 -18.35
CA THR A 29 -15.83 -27.41 -18.73
C THR A 29 -16.95 -26.34 -18.70
N ILE A 30 -16.87 -25.38 -17.77
CA ILE A 30 -17.81 -24.24 -17.74
C ILE A 30 -17.58 -23.30 -18.94
N VAL A 31 -16.33 -23.10 -19.34
CA VAL A 31 -15.99 -22.28 -20.52
C VAL A 31 -16.38 -22.97 -21.83
N GLU A 32 -16.30 -24.30 -21.93
CA GLU A 32 -16.76 -25.04 -23.10
C GLU A 32 -18.28 -24.98 -23.27
N ASN A 33 -19.06 -25.14 -22.19
CA ASN A 33 -20.52 -24.97 -22.24
C ASN A 33 -20.95 -23.52 -22.56
N GLN A 34 -20.20 -22.52 -22.09
CA GLN A 34 -20.42 -21.12 -22.50
C GLN A 34 -20.00 -20.82 -23.96
N LYS A 35 -19.03 -21.55 -24.52
CA LYS A 35 -18.65 -21.42 -25.93
C LYS A 35 -19.73 -21.98 -26.86
N VAL A 36 -20.37 -23.09 -26.49
CA VAL A 36 -21.49 -23.65 -27.26
C VAL A 36 -22.67 -22.69 -27.31
N PHE A 37 -23.02 -22.03 -26.19
CA PHE A 37 -24.07 -20.99 -26.17
C PHE A 37 -23.69 -19.68 -26.87
N LYS A 38 -22.40 -19.31 -26.94
CA LYS A 38 -21.94 -18.12 -27.68
C LYS A 38 -21.96 -18.33 -29.19
N ASN A 39 -21.80 -19.57 -29.65
CA ASN A 39 -21.80 -19.88 -31.08
C ASN A 39 -23.21 -19.78 -31.68
N THR A 40 -24.27 -20.21 -30.97
CA THR A 40 -25.65 -20.13 -31.47
C THR A 40 -26.19 -18.69 -31.55
N VAL A 41 -25.72 -17.79 -30.68
CA VAL A 41 -26.08 -16.35 -30.74
C VAL A 41 -25.37 -15.64 -31.90
N ASN A 42 -24.15 -16.06 -32.25
CA ASN A 42 -23.38 -15.49 -33.36
C ASN A 42 -23.96 -15.85 -34.74
N ASP A 43 -24.60 -17.02 -34.89
CA ASP A 43 -25.13 -17.44 -36.18
C ASP A 43 -26.33 -16.58 -36.60
N ARG A 44 -27.21 -16.20 -35.65
CA ARG A 44 -28.36 -15.33 -35.95
C ARG A 44 -27.92 -13.91 -36.32
N GLU A 45 -26.97 -13.34 -35.58
CA GLU A 45 -26.41 -12.01 -35.87
C GLU A 45 -25.64 -11.99 -37.20
N TYR A 46 -24.99 -13.11 -37.57
CA TYR A 46 -24.35 -13.28 -38.88
C TYR A 46 -25.33 -13.19 -40.04
N TYR A 47 -26.43 -13.95 -40.00
CA TYR A 47 -27.42 -13.94 -41.08
C TYR A 47 -28.18 -12.60 -41.16
N GLU A 48 -28.47 -11.96 -40.03
CA GLU A 48 -29.11 -10.64 -40.01
C GLU A 48 -28.23 -9.56 -40.65
N LEU A 49 -26.93 -9.53 -40.33
CA LEU A 49 -25.98 -8.57 -40.90
C LEU A 49 -25.63 -8.85 -42.36
N LYS A 50 -25.53 -10.12 -42.75
CA LYS A 50 -25.25 -10.53 -44.13
C LYS A 50 -26.42 -10.18 -45.06
N ASN A 51 -27.66 -10.38 -44.61
CA ASN A 51 -28.85 -10.05 -45.41
C ASN A 51 -29.05 -8.54 -45.59
N THR A 52 -28.57 -7.71 -44.68
CA THR A 52 -28.78 -6.26 -44.71
C THR A 52 -27.67 -5.50 -45.44
N TYR A 53 -26.42 -5.97 -45.37
CA TYR A 53 -25.27 -5.19 -45.86
C TYR A 53 -24.43 -5.90 -46.93
N GLY A 54 -24.73 -7.16 -47.29
CA GLY A 54 -24.02 -7.92 -48.33
C GLY A 54 -22.63 -8.43 -47.92
N ASP A 55 -21.81 -7.60 -47.28
CA ASP A 55 -20.51 -7.97 -46.71
C ASP A 55 -20.52 -7.95 -45.17
N TYR A 56 -20.45 -9.14 -44.57
CA TYR A 56 -20.52 -9.33 -43.13
C TYR A 56 -19.33 -8.72 -42.38
N GLU A 57 -18.12 -8.75 -42.96
CA GLU A 57 -16.94 -8.25 -42.24
C GLU A 57 -16.95 -6.74 -42.09
N GLU A 58 -17.39 -6.04 -43.14
CA GLU A 58 -17.53 -4.58 -43.12
C GLU A 58 -18.66 -4.16 -42.17
N ALA A 59 -19.81 -4.84 -42.24
CA ALA A 59 -20.94 -4.58 -41.34
C ALA A 59 -20.60 -4.81 -39.87
N LYS A 60 -19.84 -5.87 -39.56
CA LYS A 60 -19.37 -6.16 -38.20
C LYS A 60 -18.40 -5.09 -37.69
N LYS A 61 -17.45 -4.66 -38.52
CA LYS A 61 -16.52 -3.56 -38.18
C LYS A 61 -17.26 -2.24 -37.95
N ALA A 62 -18.26 -1.93 -38.78
CA ALA A 62 -19.10 -0.74 -38.63
C ALA A 62 -19.90 -0.76 -37.31
N LYS A 63 -20.56 -1.88 -37.00
CA LYS A 63 -21.33 -2.07 -35.76
C LYS A 63 -20.46 -2.01 -34.50
N GLU A 64 -19.25 -2.58 -34.54
CA GLU A 64 -18.28 -2.43 -33.44
C GLU A 64 -17.82 -0.97 -33.26
N LEU A 65 -17.62 -0.25 -34.36
CA LEU A 65 -17.21 1.15 -34.34
C LEU A 65 -18.33 2.04 -33.79
N GLU A 66 -19.59 1.80 -34.17
CA GLU A 66 -20.77 2.44 -33.57
C GLU A 66 -20.91 2.11 -32.09
N ARG A 67 -20.70 0.85 -31.69
CA ARG A 67 -20.74 0.47 -30.27
C ARG A 67 -19.65 1.17 -29.47
N LYS A 68 -18.44 1.31 -30.01
CA LYS A 68 -17.34 2.09 -29.40
C LYS A 68 -17.70 3.57 -29.31
N LYS A 69 -18.29 4.16 -30.37
CA LYS A 69 -18.80 5.54 -30.35
C LYS A 69 -19.85 5.73 -29.25
N ASN A 70 -20.85 4.85 -29.17
CA ASN A 70 -21.90 4.90 -28.15
C ASN A 70 -21.36 4.76 -26.72
N ILE A 71 -20.42 3.82 -26.48
CA ILE A 71 -19.76 3.68 -25.17
C ILE A 71 -18.95 4.94 -24.83
N SER A 72 -18.20 5.49 -25.79
CA SER A 72 -17.44 6.72 -25.58
C SER A 72 -18.36 7.91 -25.29
N GLN A 73 -19.51 7.98 -25.95
CA GLN A 73 -20.48 9.05 -25.79
C GLN A 73 -21.25 8.91 -24.46
N LEU A 74 -21.55 7.69 -24.01
CA LEU A 74 -22.06 7.43 -22.66
C LEU A 74 -21.04 7.79 -21.58
N GLN A 75 -19.75 7.52 -21.79
CA GLN A 75 -18.69 7.95 -20.88
C GLN A 75 -18.55 9.48 -20.84
N ILE A 76 -18.61 10.15 -22.00
CA ILE A 76 -18.62 11.62 -22.10
C ILE A 76 -19.87 12.18 -21.43
N ASN A 77 -21.04 11.59 -21.62
CA ASN A 77 -22.30 12.03 -21.02
C ASN A 77 -22.28 11.85 -19.50
N ASN A 78 -21.77 10.72 -18.99
CA ASN A 78 -21.61 10.46 -17.55
C ASN A 78 -20.58 11.39 -16.89
N LEU A 79 -19.50 11.74 -17.61
CA LEU A 79 -18.57 12.78 -17.16
C LEU A 79 -19.23 14.16 -17.19
N SER A 80 -19.99 14.49 -18.25
CA SER A 80 -20.71 15.76 -18.37
C SER A 80 -21.81 15.93 -17.32
N GLN A 81 -22.47 14.84 -16.90
CA GLN A 81 -23.46 14.84 -15.83
C GLN A 81 -22.80 15.04 -14.45
N ASN A 82 -21.58 14.52 -14.27
CA ASN A 82 -20.75 14.80 -13.09
C ASN A 82 -20.23 16.25 -13.06
N ASP A 83 -19.94 16.82 -14.23
CA ASP A 83 -19.55 18.22 -14.38
C ASP A 83 -20.74 19.17 -14.21
N LYS A 84 -21.95 18.80 -14.66
CA LYS A 84 -23.19 19.57 -14.48
C LYS A 84 -23.78 19.50 -13.05
N ASN A 85 -23.22 18.69 -12.16
CA ASN A 85 -23.66 18.63 -10.77
C ASN A 85 -23.23 19.93 -10.03
N PRO A 86 -24.17 20.78 -9.56
CA PRO A 86 -23.87 22.04 -8.85
C PRO A 86 -22.96 21.87 -7.62
N ALA A 87 -22.90 20.66 -7.04
CA ALA A 87 -22.02 20.34 -5.92
C ALA A 87 -20.55 20.10 -6.31
N ASN A 88 -20.25 19.78 -7.59
CA ASN A 88 -18.90 19.53 -8.10
C ASN A 88 -18.27 20.73 -8.82
N PHE A 89 -19.06 21.71 -9.24
CA PHE A 89 -18.52 22.96 -9.74
C PHE A 89 -17.76 23.68 -8.62
N LEU A 90 -16.43 23.71 -8.72
CA LEU A 90 -15.67 24.80 -8.12
C LEU A 90 -16.28 26.08 -8.69
N LYS A 91 -16.89 26.94 -7.85
CA LYS A 91 -17.22 28.32 -8.22
C LYS A 91 -15.91 29.00 -8.62
N VAL A 92 -15.53 28.89 -9.89
CA VAL A 92 -14.45 29.67 -10.46
C VAL A 92 -15.02 31.08 -10.59
N LYS A 93 -14.76 31.91 -9.58
CA LYS A 93 -14.95 33.35 -9.73
C LYS A 93 -14.02 33.78 -10.85
N ILE A 94 -14.57 34.04 -12.03
CA ILE A 94 -13.86 34.73 -13.10
C ILE A 94 -13.48 36.08 -12.50
N ASN A 95 -12.20 36.26 -12.19
CA ASN A 95 -11.66 37.53 -11.72
C ASN A 95 -11.65 38.48 -12.92
N SER A 96 -12.80 39.05 -13.28
CA SER A 96 -12.84 40.18 -14.21
C SER A 96 -12.37 41.47 -13.55
N ASN A 97 -12.17 41.49 -12.23
CA ASN A 97 -11.77 42.69 -11.55
C ASN A 97 -10.43 42.50 -10.83
N VAL A 98 -9.46 43.25 -11.35
CA VAL A 98 -8.28 43.76 -10.66
C VAL A 98 -8.76 44.55 -9.44
N TYR A 99 -9.12 43.85 -8.37
CA TYR A 99 -9.26 44.45 -7.04
C TYR A 99 -8.31 43.72 -6.10
N THR A 100 -7.57 44.55 -5.38
CA THR A 100 -6.56 44.30 -4.36
C THR A 100 -6.85 43.02 -3.54
N ASN A 101 -5.82 42.18 -3.38
CA ASN A 101 -5.88 40.89 -2.70
C ASN A 101 -6.25 40.97 -1.19
N GLU A 102 -6.54 42.15 -0.66
CA GLU A 102 -6.76 42.40 0.76
C GLU A 102 -8.23 42.19 1.16
N GLU A 103 -9.20 42.57 0.34
CA GLU A 103 -10.63 42.47 0.68
C GLU A 103 -11.18 41.03 0.61
N LYS A 104 -10.64 40.20 -0.29
CA LYS A 104 -11.03 38.77 -0.38
C LYS A 104 -10.58 37.97 0.83
N ASN A 105 -9.50 38.37 1.50
CA ASN A 105 -9.10 37.73 2.76
C ASN A 105 -10.07 38.10 3.89
N GLN A 106 -10.62 39.32 3.91
CA GLN A 106 -11.57 39.76 4.94
C GLN A 106 -12.93 39.05 4.83
N GLN A 107 -13.43 38.78 3.62
CA GLN A 107 -14.70 38.07 3.42
C GLN A 107 -14.65 36.56 3.78
N VAL A 108 -13.47 35.93 3.70
CA VAL A 108 -13.30 34.54 4.16
C VAL A 108 -13.22 34.49 5.69
N ILE A 109 -12.69 35.54 6.33
CA ILE A 109 -12.56 35.62 7.79
C ILE A 109 -13.93 35.82 8.46
N SER A 110 -14.85 36.57 7.85
CA SER A 110 -16.18 36.86 8.44
C SER A 110 -17.15 35.68 8.49
N GLN A 111 -16.90 34.60 7.76
CA GLN A 111 -17.76 33.40 7.76
C GLN A 111 -17.41 32.38 8.86
N TYR A 112 -16.27 32.54 9.54
CA TYR A 112 -15.91 31.69 10.68
C TYR A 112 -16.32 32.39 11.98
N THR A 113 -17.62 32.34 12.30
CA THR A 113 -18.10 32.76 13.62
C THR A 113 -17.50 31.84 14.69
N PHE A 114 -16.71 32.45 15.58
CA PHE A 114 -16.00 31.78 16.65
C PHE A 114 -16.98 31.27 17.70
N LYS A 115 -17.24 29.95 17.72
CA LYS A 115 -18.16 29.37 18.71
C LYS A 115 -17.57 29.18 20.10
N ASN A 116 -16.26 29.27 20.32
CA ASN A 116 -15.64 29.18 21.66
C ASN A 116 -14.27 29.90 21.73
N PRO A 117 -14.16 31.04 22.45
CA PRO A 117 -12.89 31.75 22.63
C PRO A 117 -11.94 31.11 23.66
N GLN A 118 -12.40 30.18 24.52
CA GLN A 118 -11.63 29.66 25.66
C GLN A 118 -10.62 28.53 25.36
N GLU A 119 -10.59 27.94 24.15
CA GLU A 119 -9.73 26.77 23.85
C GLU A 119 -8.26 27.10 23.45
N TYR A 120 -7.83 28.37 23.44
CA TYR A 120 -6.60 28.78 22.75
C TYR A 120 -5.65 29.68 23.56
N THR A 121 -5.68 29.63 24.88
CA THR A 121 -4.82 30.47 25.75
C THR A 121 -3.40 29.95 25.94
N ASP A 122 -3.13 28.68 25.63
CA ASP A 122 -1.80 28.13 25.91
C ASP A 122 -0.82 28.47 24.78
N PRO A 123 0.34 29.10 25.08
CA PRO A 123 1.41 29.27 24.09
C PRO A 123 1.79 27.90 23.51
N VAL A 124 2.08 27.84 22.20
CA VAL A 124 2.46 26.59 21.52
C VAL A 124 3.88 26.20 21.95
N VAL A 125 4.00 25.66 23.17
CA VAL A 125 5.24 25.07 23.67
C VAL A 125 5.30 23.63 23.18
N LEU A 126 6.21 23.34 22.25
CA LEU A 126 6.49 21.96 21.85
C LEU A 126 7.25 21.28 22.98
N LYS A 127 6.57 20.44 23.75
CA LYS A 127 7.25 19.50 24.65
C LYS A 127 7.91 18.43 23.78
N VAL A 128 9.24 18.44 23.72
CA VAL A 128 10.01 17.35 23.10
C VAL A 128 9.90 16.14 24.02
N LEU A 129 8.94 15.27 23.73
CA LEU A 129 8.79 14.02 24.47
C LEU A 129 9.96 13.08 24.17
N PRO A 130 10.47 12.34 25.17
CA PRO A 130 11.45 11.29 24.93
C PRO A 130 10.89 10.27 23.92
N ARG A 131 11.77 9.69 23.09
CA ARG A 131 11.35 8.67 22.12
C ARG A 131 10.99 7.39 22.86
N GLU A 132 9.78 6.89 22.63
CA GLU A 132 9.34 5.59 23.13
C GLU A 132 10.28 4.48 22.61
N PRO A 133 10.71 3.53 23.47
CA PRO A 133 11.55 2.42 23.04
C PRO A 133 10.78 1.52 22.06
N LEU A 134 11.44 1.11 20.97
CA LEU A 134 10.84 0.23 19.97
C LEU A 134 10.91 -1.23 20.43
N VAL A 135 9.77 -1.90 20.51
CA VAL A 135 9.71 -3.35 20.76
C VAL A 135 10.29 -4.06 19.54
N THR A 136 11.37 -4.81 19.73
CA THR A 136 12.13 -5.44 18.64
C THR A 136 12.24 -6.95 18.84
N VAL A 137 12.26 -7.67 17.71
CA VAL A 137 12.52 -9.09 17.63
C VAL A 137 13.61 -9.34 16.62
N GLU A 138 14.60 -10.11 17.04
CA GLU A 138 15.73 -10.49 16.21
C GLU A 138 15.79 -11.99 15.98
N SER A 139 16.22 -12.38 14.79
CA SER A 139 16.59 -13.75 14.50
C SER A 139 17.91 -13.81 13.74
N TYR A 140 18.60 -14.93 13.89
CA TYR A 140 19.89 -15.19 13.26
C TYR A 140 19.80 -16.43 12.39
N THR A 141 20.30 -16.31 11.16
CA THR A 141 20.61 -17.43 10.28
C THR A 141 22.12 -17.53 10.13
N LYS A 142 22.67 -18.64 10.62
CA LYS A 142 24.10 -18.93 10.62
C LYS A 142 24.47 -19.63 9.31
N SER A 143 25.68 -19.37 8.80
CA SER A 143 26.32 -20.15 7.73
C SER A 143 25.60 -20.07 6.38
N VAL A 144 25.30 -18.86 5.93
CA VAL A 144 24.71 -18.60 4.63
C VAL A 144 25.79 -18.65 3.54
N GLU A 145 25.63 -19.54 2.56
CA GLU A 145 26.58 -19.74 1.45
C GLU A 145 26.48 -18.66 0.37
N ASN A 146 26.57 -17.39 0.77
CA ASN A 146 26.61 -16.27 -0.14
C ASN A 146 27.61 -15.22 0.34
N SER A 147 28.12 -14.45 -0.62
CA SER A 147 28.96 -13.30 -0.33
C SER A 147 28.13 -12.16 0.25
N ILE A 148 28.74 -11.36 1.11
CA ILE A 148 28.09 -10.15 1.65
C ILE A 148 27.63 -9.22 0.53
N LYS A 149 28.45 -9.04 -0.51
CA LYS A 149 28.11 -8.16 -1.64
C LYS A 149 26.81 -8.58 -2.32
N ARG A 150 26.56 -9.89 -2.48
CA ARG A 150 25.33 -10.43 -3.07
C ARG A 150 24.12 -10.29 -2.14
N LEU A 151 24.31 -10.49 -0.83
CA LEU A 151 23.24 -10.33 0.16
C LEU A 151 22.86 -8.87 0.41
N PHE A 152 23.82 -7.94 0.26
CA PHE A 152 23.62 -6.52 0.58
C PHE A 152 22.62 -5.83 -0.34
N LEU A 153 22.61 -6.18 -1.63
CA LEU A 153 21.69 -5.59 -2.62
C LEU A 153 20.22 -5.81 -2.27
N PRO A 154 19.71 -7.07 -2.12
CA PRO A 154 18.33 -7.30 -1.72
C PRO A 154 18.04 -6.78 -0.30
N ALA A 155 18.99 -6.88 0.64
CA ALA A 155 18.82 -6.36 1.99
C ALA A 155 18.59 -4.83 2.03
N ARG A 156 19.22 -4.08 1.10
CA ARG A 156 19.01 -2.63 0.99
C ARG A 156 17.61 -2.27 0.51
N ALA A 157 17.03 -3.08 -0.39
CA ALA A 157 15.71 -2.80 -0.99
C ALA A 157 14.56 -2.93 0.03
N ILE A 158 14.70 -3.83 1.00
CA ILE A 158 13.66 -4.15 2.00
C ILE A 158 13.74 -3.33 3.29
N ARG A 159 14.74 -2.46 3.43
CA ARG A 159 14.96 -1.70 4.67
C ARG A 159 13.78 -0.76 4.93
N LYS A 160 13.26 -0.73 6.17
CA LYS A 160 12.09 0.08 6.59
C LYS A 160 10.77 -0.30 5.91
N GLN A 161 10.70 -1.42 5.18
CA GLN A 161 9.45 -1.92 4.60
C GLN A 161 8.65 -2.72 5.62
N HIS A 162 7.36 -2.88 5.34
CA HIS A 162 6.52 -3.85 6.07
C HIS A 162 7.05 -5.27 5.83
N ALA A 163 6.94 -6.16 6.80
CA ALA A 163 7.51 -7.51 6.72
C ALA A 163 6.98 -8.30 5.51
N TYR A 164 5.67 -8.26 5.25
CA TYR A 164 5.06 -8.92 4.09
C TYR A 164 5.35 -8.21 2.76
N ASP A 165 5.45 -6.88 2.74
CA ASP A 165 5.85 -6.15 1.52
C ASP A 165 7.28 -6.54 1.14
N ALA A 166 8.17 -6.66 2.13
CA ALA A 166 9.54 -7.12 1.91
C ALA A 166 9.61 -8.55 1.36
N LEU A 167 8.77 -9.47 1.85
CA LEU A 167 8.68 -10.82 1.29
C LEU A 167 8.24 -10.79 -0.18
N SER A 168 7.24 -9.97 -0.52
CA SER A 168 6.80 -9.77 -1.92
C SER A 168 7.89 -9.16 -2.81
N ILE A 169 8.65 -8.18 -2.29
CA ILE A 169 9.80 -7.61 -3.01
C ILE A 169 10.86 -8.69 -3.25
N LEU A 170 11.16 -9.51 -2.25
CA LEU A 170 12.18 -10.56 -2.37
C LEU A 170 11.75 -11.71 -3.28
N SER A 171 10.47 -12.07 -3.32
CA SER A 171 9.97 -13.11 -4.23
C SER A 171 10.09 -12.71 -5.69
N ASN A 172 10.03 -11.41 -5.98
CA ASN A 172 10.22 -10.87 -7.33
C ASN A 172 11.70 -10.79 -7.73
N ILE A 173 12.63 -10.88 -6.78
CA ILE A 173 14.07 -10.92 -7.05
C ILE A 173 14.48 -12.39 -7.18
N HIS A 174 14.73 -12.86 -8.40
CA HIS A 174 15.15 -14.24 -8.68
C HIS A 174 16.63 -14.47 -8.36
N SER A 175 16.99 -14.45 -7.07
CA SER A 175 18.36 -14.71 -6.62
C SER A 175 18.39 -15.63 -5.40
N LYS A 176 19.37 -16.54 -5.33
CA LYS A 176 19.58 -17.37 -4.13
C LYS A 176 19.78 -16.53 -2.86
N ALA A 177 20.32 -15.31 -3.01
CA ALA A 177 20.51 -14.37 -1.91
C ALA A 177 19.18 -13.83 -1.36
N SER A 178 18.23 -13.48 -2.22
CA SER A 178 16.90 -13.01 -1.80
C SER A 178 16.07 -14.13 -1.18
N GLU A 179 16.14 -15.36 -1.70
CA GLU A 179 15.49 -16.53 -1.10
C GLU A 179 15.95 -16.78 0.33
N GLN A 180 17.27 -16.75 0.57
CA GLN A 180 17.84 -16.94 1.91
C GLN A 180 17.43 -15.82 2.89
N ILE A 181 17.36 -14.57 2.40
CA ILE A 181 16.85 -13.45 3.21
C ILE A 181 15.36 -13.61 3.49
N ALA A 182 14.56 -14.04 2.51
CA ALA A 182 13.13 -14.27 2.68
C ALA A 182 12.86 -15.36 3.72
N GLN A 183 13.61 -16.46 3.69
CA GLN A 183 13.57 -17.51 4.72
C GLN A 183 13.93 -16.98 6.11
N ALA A 184 14.97 -16.14 6.20
CA ALA A 184 15.35 -15.50 7.47
C ALA A 184 14.25 -14.56 7.99
N ILE A 185 13.59 -13.79 7.11
CA ILE A 185 12.45 -12.95 7.49
C ILE A 185 11.27 -13.80 7.95
N ALA A 186 10.90 -14.85 7.22
CA ALA A 186 9.81 -15.76 7.59
C ALA A 186 10.04 -16.38 8.98
N LYS A 187 11.27 -16.83 9.26
CA LYS A 187 11.66 -17.29 10.60
C LYS A 187 11.56 -16.20 11.67
N THR A 188 11.87 -14.95 11.33
CA THR A 188 11.74 -13.84 12.27
C THR A 188 10.28 -13.50 12.54
N ILE A 189 9.41 -13.61 11.53
CA ILE A 189 7.96 -13.42 11.68
C ILE A 189 7.38 -14.50 12.59
N SER A 190 7.80 -15.77 12.46
CA SER A 190 7.34 -16.82 13.38
C SER A 190 7.77 -16.55 14.82
N VAL A 191 9.00 -16.06 15.04
CA VAL A 191 9.45 -15.64 16.37
C VAL A 191 8.64 -14.44 16.89
N ALA A 192 8.32 -13.46 16.03
CA ALA A 192 7.49 -12.32 16.40
C ALA A 192 6.07 -12.75 16.80
N LYS A 193 5.50 -13.73 16.09
CA LYS A 193 4.20 -14.34 16.42
C LYS A 193 4.23 -15.03 17.79
N LEU A 194 5.32 -15.73 18.12
CA LEU A 194 5.50 -16.36 19.43
C LEU A 194 5.63 -15.33 20.56
N LYS A 195 6.13 -14.12 20.27
CA LYS A 195 6.16 -12.99 21.21
C LYS A 195 4.90 -12.13 21.19
N GLU A 196 3.82 -12.62 20.58
CA GLU A 196 2.51 -11.95 20.51
C GLU A 196 2.53 -10.53 19.89
N MET A 197 3.49 -10.26 19.01
CA MET A 197 3.55 -8.99 18.26
C MET A 197 2.47 -8.94 17.18
N ASP A 198 1.92 -7.75 16.91
CA ASP A 198 0.94 -7.56 15.85
C ASP A 198 1.61 -7.63 14.47
N LEU A 199 1.19 -8.63 13.68
CA LEU A 199 1.74 -8.91 12.35
C LEU A 199 1.46 -7.77 11.36
N ASN A 200 0.39 -6.99 11.56
CA ASN A 200 0.03 -5.86 10.71
C ASN A 200 0.89 -4.61 10.98
N ARG A 201 1.62 -4.61 12.11
CA ARG A 201 2.48 -3.50 12.55
C ARG A 201 3.95 -3.88 12.49
N LEU A 202 4.28 -4.99 11.84
CA LEU A 202 5.62 -5.55 11.84
C LEU A 202 6.44 -5.00 10.69
N PHE A 203 7.45 -4.19 11.01
CA PHE A 203 8.34 -3.55 10.04
C PHE A 203 9.77 -4.04 10.19
N ILE A 204 10.53 -4.01 9.09
CA ILE A 204 11.95 -4.33 9.09
C ILE A 204 12.72 -3.12 9.59
N HIS A 205 13.33 -3.22 10.77
CA HIS A 205 14.24 -2.19 11.27
C HIS A 205 15.51 -2.17 10.40
N GLY A 206 16.08 -3.36 10.20
CA GLY A 206 17.25 -3.56 9.38
C GLY A 206 17.63 -5.02 9.25
N VAL A 207 18.52 -5.28 8.30
CA VAL A 207 19.14 -6.58 8.08
C VAL A 207 20.64 -6.39 8.19
N ILE A 208 21.25 -7.04 9.18
CA ILE A 208 22.68 -6.98 9.45
C ILE A 208 23.30 -8.24 8.86
N ILE A 209 24.32 -8.06 8.02
CA ILE A 209 25.02 -9.17 7.35
C ILE A 209 26.44 -9.24 7.89
N GLY A 210 26.78 -10.33 8.57
CA GLY A 210 28.11 -10.57 9.13
C GLY A 210 28.98 -11.44 8.23
N ARG A 211 30.31 -11.24 8.29
CA ARG A 211 31.29 -12.13 7.62
C ARG A 211 31.51 -13.36 8.48
N LYS A 212 31.59 -14.54 7.87
CA LYS A 212 32.10 -15.75 8.53
C LYS A 212 33.45 -16.18 7.93
N LYS A 213 34.11 -17.11 8.64
CA LYS A 213 35.35 -17.74 8.18
C LYS A 213 35.13 -18.34 6.79
N LYS A 214 35.98 -17.95 5.84
CA LYS A 214 35.93 -18.44 4.45
C LYS A 214 36.42 -19.89 4.45
N ARG A 215 35.77 -20.74 3.66
CA ARG A 215 36.30 -22.08 3.36
C ARG A 215 37.27 -21.96 2.20
N MET A 216 38.49 -22.44 2.37
CA MET A 216 39.50 -22.52 1.31
C MET A 216 39.35 -23.85 0.58
N GLY A 217 39.48 -23.82 -0.74
CA GLY A 217 39.59 -25.01 -1.56
C GLY A 217 40.65 -24.79 -2.63
N LEU A 218 41.24 -25.86 -3.14
CA LEU A 218 42.20 -25.79 -4.23
C LEU A 218 41.46 -25.81 -5.57
N ARG A 219 41.84 -24.93 -6.50
CA ARG A 219 41.41 -24.97 -7.90
C ARG A 219 42.63 -25.32 -8.75
N TYR A 220 42.58 -26.49 -9.38
CA TYR A 220 43.62 -26.90 -10.31
C TYR A 220 43.51 -26.14 -11.64
N HIS A 221 44.65 -25.79 -12.20
CA HIS A 221 44.82 -25.16 -13.49
C HIS A 221 45.79 -26.01 -14.34
N ALA A 222 45.84 -25.73 -15.64
CA ALA A 222 46.77 -26.42 -16.55
C ALA A 222 48.24 -26.21 -16.13
N ARG A 223 49.12 -27.12 -16.55
CA ARG A 223 50.57 -27.08 -16.32
C ARG A 223 50.97 -27.12 -14.84
N GLY A 224 50.29 -27.94 -14.03
CA GLY A 224 50.60 -28.11 -12.61
C GLY A 224 50.34 -26.88 -11.73
N ARG A 225 49.72 -25.82 -12.27
CA ARG A 225 49.39 -24.61 -11.51
C ARG A 225 48.14 -24.83 -10.66
N PHE A 226 48.08 -24.18 -9.50
CA PHE A 226 46.89 -24.19 -8.66
C PHE A 226 46.59 -22.79 -8.10
N GLY A 227 45.31 -22.53 -7.84
CA GLY A 227 44.84 -21.30 -7.21
C GLY A 227 43.97 -21.60 -5.99
N ILE A 228 44.01 -20.72 -5.00
CA ILE A 228 43.16 -20.84 -3.80
C ILE A 228 41.78 -20.27 -4.11
N LYS A 229 40.75 -21.12 -4.05
CA LYS A 229 39.34 -20.74 -4.18
C LYS A 229 38.75 -20.49 -2.80
N HIS A 230 38.34 -19.25 -2.53
CA HIS A 230 37.62 -18.92 -1.31
C HIS A 230 36.11 -19.06 -1.51
N ARG A 231 35.48 -19.99 -0.77
CA ARG A 231 34.02 -20.04 -0.61
C ARG A 231 33.63 -19.14 0.56
N GLN A 232 32.94 -18.04 0.22
CA GLN A 232 32.48 -17.07 1.21
C GLN A 232 31.23 -17.58 1.91
N THR A 233 31.21 -17.46 3.23
CA THR A 233 30.03 -17.69 4.05
C THR A 233 29.73 -16.44 4.86
N SER A 234 28.45 -16.21 5.13
CA SER A 234 27.97 -15.03 5.84
C SER A 234 26.98 -15.42 6.94
N THR A 235 26.64 -14.49 7.83
CA THR A 235 25.48 -14.57 8.72
C THR A 235 24.48 -13.50 8.33
N ILE A 236 23.19 -13.78 8.51
CA ILE A 236 22.13 -12.78 8.36
C ILE A 236 21.41 -12.67 9.70
N LYS A 237 21.37 -11.46 10.24
CA LYS A 237 20.54 -11.08 11.39
C LYS A 237 19.43 -10.17 10.89
N VAL A 238 18.18 -10.60 11.04
CA VAL A 238 17.01 -9.78 10.70
C VAL A 238 16.45 -9.21 12.00
N ILE A 239 16.22 -7.90 12.01
CA ILE A 239 15.62 -7.19 13.13
C ILE A 239 14.27 -6.66 12.67
N LEU A 240 13.20 -7.23 13.21
CA LEU A 240 11.85 -6.72 13.07
C LEU A 240 11.51 -5.87 14.30
N TYR A 241 10.67 -4.87 14.10
CA TYR A 241 10.14 -4.08 15.19
C TYR A 241 8.66 -3.86 14.98
N GLU A 242 7.96 -3.73 16.10
CA GLU A 242 6.57 -3.35 16.09
C GLU A 242 6.45 -1.83 16.06
N LYS A 243 5.74 -1.32 15.07
CA LYS A 243 5.55 0.11 14.92
C LYS A 243 4.44 0.58 15.86
N PRO A 244 4.66 1.63 16.68
CA PRO A 244 3.61 2.19 17.51
C PRO A 244 2.40 2.63 16.68
N VAL A 245 1.19 2.43 17.22
CA VAL A 245 -0.09 2.72 16.53
C VAL A 245 -0.14 4.16 16.03
N LYS A 246 0.23 5.11 16.92
CA LYS A 246 0.24 6.55 16.61
C LYS A 246 1.14 6.86 15.41
N GLN A 247 2.32 6.25 15.35
CA GLN A 247 3.28 6.47 14.25
C GLN A 247 2.78 5.84 12.95
N LEU A 248 2.25 4.61 13.01
CA LEU A 248 1.67 3.93 11.85
C LEU A 248 0.55 4.76 11.23
N TYR A 249 -0.39 5.23 12.05
CA TYR A 249 -1.53 6.01 11.58
C TYR A 249 -1.10 7.38 11.03
N ARG A 250 -0.12 8.03 11.66
CA ARG A 250 0.47 9.27 11.13
C ARG A 250 0.99 9.07 9.70
N GLU A 251 1.68 7.96 9.43
CA GLU A 251 2.14 7.65 8.07
C GLU A 251 0.98 7.36 7.10
N MET A 252 -0.06 6.67 7.57
CA MET A 252 -1.26 6.42 6.75
C MET A 252 -1.97 7.73 6.39
N LEU A 253 -2.11 8.67 7.33
CA LEU A 253 -2.69 10.00 7.09
C LEU A 253 -1.86 10.84 6.11
N GLU A 254 -0.54 10.68 6.14
CA GLU A 254 0.36 11.28 5.15
C GLU A 254 0.24 10.64 3.76
N GLY A 255 -0.53 9.55 3.63
CA GLY A 255 -0.71 8.79 2.39
C GLY A 255 0.42 7.80 2.13
N LYS A 256 1.24 7.46 3.13
CA LYS A 256 2.37 6.52 3.04
C LYS A 256 1.97 5.13 3.57
N THR A 257 0.80 4.64 3.18
CA THR A 257 0.33 3.33 3.62
C THR A 257 1.07 2.20 2.89
N ALA A 258 1.54 1.21 3.66
CA ALA A 258 2.11 -0.03 3.13
C ALA A 258 1.09 -0.75 2.22
N PRO A 259 1.46 -1.18 0.99
CA PRO A 259 0.55 -1.84 0.06
C PRO A 259 -0.14 -3.08 0.63
N VAL A 260 0.61 -3.96 1.32
CA VAL A 260 0.01 -5.16 1.94
C VAL A 260 -0.98 -4.77 3.05
N LEU A 261 -0.69 -3.75 3.84
CA LEU A 261 -1.63 -3.28 4.87
C LEU A 261 -2.94 -2.77 4.25
N ALA A 262 -2.83 -1.98 3.18
CA ALA A 262 -4.01 -1.51 2.45
C ALA A 262 -4.79 -2.66 1.79
N TYR A 263 -4.10 -3.71 1.33
CA TYR A 263 -4.73 -4.92 0.83
C TYR A 263 -5.44 -5.71 1.95
N ALA A 264 -4.80 -5.89 3.11
CA ALA A 264 -5.38 -6.57 4.26
C ALA A 264 -6.64 -5.86 4.76
N MET A 265 -6.63 -4.52 4.82
CA MET A 265 -7.81 -3.73 5.19
C MET A 265 -8.95 -3.89 4.18
N ARG A 266 -8.65 -3.94 2.87
CA ARG A 266 -9.66 -4.22 1.84
C ARG A 266 -10.28 -5.61 2.02
N GLN A 267 -9.44 -6.63 2.20
CA GLN A 267 -9.93 -8.00 2.39
C GLN A 267 -10.78 -8.13 3.64
N ARG A 268 -10.39 -7.45 4.72
CA ARG A 268 -11.16 -7.38 5.95
C ARG A 268 -12.55 -6.78 5.73
N MET A 269 -12.65 -5.64 5.05
CA MET A 269 -13.95 -5.01 4.75
C MET A 269 -14.83 -5.92 3.89
N VAL A 270 -14.24 -6.63 2.93
CA VAL A 270 -14.97 -7.61 2.12
C VAL A 270 -15.48 -8.76 2.98
N SER A 271 -14.65 -9.30 3.88
CA SER A 271 -15.05 -10.39 4.78
C SER A 271 -16.10 -9.98 5.82
N GLU A 272 -16.07 -8.72 6.25
CA GLU A 272 -17.03 -8.17 7.22
C GLU A 272 -18.32 -7.68 6.54
N ASN A 273 -18.42 -7.77 5.20
CA ASN A 273 -19.51 -7.17 4.40
C ASN A 273 -19.77 -5.70 4.75
N ALA A 274 -18.68 -4.92 4.83
CA ALA A 274 -18.71 -3.54 5.27
C ALA A 274 -19.70 -2.68 4.45
N ASP A 275 -20.43 -1.82 5.16
CA ASP A 275 -21.37 -0.87 4.56
C ASP A 275 -20.66 0.15 3.66
N TYR A 276 -21.41 0.73 2.73
CA TYR A 276 -20.90 1.78 1.84
C TYR A 276 -20.31 2.97 2.61
N ASP A 277 -20.87 3.31 3.76
CA ASP A 277 -20.36 4.40 4.60
C ASP A 277 -19.00 4.05 5.22
N GLU A 278 -18.82 2.82 5.70
CA GLU A 278 -17.53 2.36 6.24
C GLU A 278 -16.45 2.34 5.14
N ILE A 279 -16.81 1.92 3.93
CA ILE A 279 -15.91 1.95 2.77
C ILE A 279 -15.52 3.40 2.42
N ARG A 280 -16.49 4.32 2.46
CA ARG A 280 -16.27 5.75 2.19
C ARG A 280 -15.37 6.38 3.24
N GLU A 281 -15.58 6.07 4.51
CA GLU A 281 -14.73 6.54 5.61
C GLU A 281 -13.29 6.07 5.48
N ASN A 282 -13.09 4.85 4.97
CA ASN A 282 -11.76 4.26 4.80
C ASN A 282 -11.15 4.45 3.40
N GLN A 283 -11.83 5.15 2.49
CA GLN A 283 -11.40 5.33 1.09
C GLN A 283 -9.96 5.86 0.95
N TRP A 284 -9.53 6.67 1.92
CA TRP A 284 -8.18 7.23 2.00
C TRP A 284 -7.09 6.20 2.26
N VAL A 285 -7.40 5.01 2.76
CA VAL A 285 -6.46 3.90 2.85
C VAL A 285 -6.51 3.04 1.59
N LEU A 286 -7.72 2.77 1.09
CA LEU A 286 -7.96 1.77 0.06
C LEU A 286 -7.48 2.22 -1.32
N THR A 287 -7.64 3.51 -1.64
CA THR A 287 -7.43 4.03 -3.01
C THR A 287 -6.34 5.11 -3.08
N SER A 288 -5.67 5.21 -4.23
CA SER A 288 -4.69 6.27 -4.49
C SER A 288 -5.34 7.66 -4.50
N LYS A 289 -6.53 7.78 -5.11
CA LYS A 289 -7.32 9.02 -5.14
C LYS A 289 -7.73 9.46 -3.73
N GLY A 290 -8.19 8.53 -2.90
CA GLY A 290 -8.52 8.80 -1.50
C GLY A 290 -7.31 9.29 -0.71
N ARG A 291 -6.13 8.65 -0.88
CA ARG A 291 -4.87 9.13 -0.25
C ARG A 291 -4.53 10.57 -0.64
N GLN A 292 -4.66 10.89 -1.93
CA GLN A 292 -4.41 12.25 -2.43
C GLN A 292 -5.42 13.25 -1.87
N GLN A 293 -6.71 12.90 -1.84
CA GLN A 293 -7.77 13.74 -1.27
C GLN A 293 -7.54 14.00 0.23
N ARG A 294 -7.17 12.98 1.01
CA ARG A 294 -6.85 13.15 2.44
C ARG A 294 -5.67 14.10 2.64
N LYS A 295 -4.62 13.99 1.83
CA LYS A 295 -3.48 14.90 1.85
C LYS A 295 -3.89 16.36 1.54
N LEU A 296 -4.82 16.56 0.61
CA LEU A 296 -5.36 17.89 0.30
C LEU A 296 -6.26 18.43 1.43
N MET A 297 -7.11 17.59 2.02
CA MET A 297 -7.93 17.96 3.17
C MET A 297 -7.06 18.37 4.37
N LEU A 298 -5.98 17.64 4.65
CA LEU A 298 -5.02 18.00 5.68
C LEU A 298 -4.38 19.37 5.41
N LYS A 299 -3.95 19.63 4.16
CA LYS A 299 -3.43 20.95 3.78
C LYS A 299 -4.45 22.06 3.99
N ARG A 300 -5.73 21.83 3.67
CA ARG A 300 -6.82 22.78 3.90
C ARG A 300 -7.04 23.04 5.39
N LYS A 301 -7.10 22.00 6.23
CA LYS A 301 -7.23 22.14 7.68
C LYS A 301 -6.08 22.96 8.28
N VAL A 302 -4.84 22.70 7.86
CA VAL A 302 -3.66 23.47 8.27
C VAL A 302 -3.78 24.93 7.88
N LEU A 303 -4.23 25.22 6.65
CA LEU A 303 -4.41 26.59 6.17
C LEU A 303 -5.50 27.33 6.95
N ILE A 304 -6.63 26.68 7.23
CA ILE A 304 -7.71 27.27 8.03
C ILE A 304 -7.22 27.61 9.44
N GLN A 305 -6.56 26.67 10.13
CA GLN A 305 -6.01 26.94 11.47
C GLN A 305 -4.93 28.03 11.44
N TYR A 306 -4.08 28.06 10.42
CA TYR A 306 -3.09 29.11 10.25
C TYR A 306 -3.74 30.49 10.10
N LEU A 307 -4.79 30.62 9.27
CA LEU A 307 -5.53 31.86 9.12
C LEU A 307 -6.23 32.27 10.43
N GLN A 308 -6.76 31.32 11.20
CA GLN A 308 -7.33 31.56 12.52
C GLN A 308 -6.29 32.10 13.51
N PHE A 309 -5.07 31.53 13.54
CA PHE A 309 -3.98 32.06 14.37
C PHE A 309 -3.54 33.45 13.93
N LYS A 310 -3.42 33.67 12.61
CA LYS A 310 -3.05 34.98 12.05
C LYS A 310 -4.09 36.05 12.37
N ALA A 311 -5.39 35.73 12.28
CA ALA A 311 -6.48 36.65 12.65
C ALA A 311 -6.45 37.03 14.13
N LYS A 312 -5.94 36.13 14.99
CA LYS A 312 -5.72 36.38 16.42
C LYS A 312 -4.38 37.09 16.72
N GLY A 313 -3.57 37.40 15.70
CA GLY A 313 -2.26 38.05 15.86
C GLY A 313 -1.07 37.12 16.15
N PHE A 314 -1.27 35.80 16.14
CA PHE A 314 -0.18 34.83 16.38
C PHE A 314 0.55 34.46 15.08
N ILE A 315 1.89 34.42 15.13
CA ILE A 315 2.73 33.90 14.06
C ILE A 315 3.12 32.46 14.42
N VAL A 316 2.52 31.48 13.74
CA VAL A 316 2.78 30.06 13.96
C VAL A 316 3.16 29.37 12.66
N ASP A 317 4.20 28.55 12.71
CA ASP A 317 4.63 27.76 11.56
C ASP A 317 3.59 26.73 11.12
N LYS A 318 3.31 26.67 9.81
CA LYS A 318 2.38 25.71 9.21
C LYS A 318 2.77 24.25 9.48
N ASN A 319 4.07 23.96 9.60
CA ASN A 319 4.56 22.62 9.91
C ASN A 319 4.19 22.17 11.32
N LEU A 320 4.21 23.09 12.30
CA LEU A 320 3.82 22.81 13.68
C LEU A 320 2.33 22.53 13.79
N ILE A 321 1.52 23.38 13.13
CA ILE A 321 0.07 23.17 13.02
C ILE A 321 -0.23 21.79 12.42
N LYS A 322 0.46 21.44 11.32
CA LYS A 322 0.32 20.13 10.68
C LYS A 322 0.66 18.98 11.63
N GLN A 323 1.78 19.07 12.36
CA GLN A 323 2.19 18.04 13.33
C GLN A 323 1.15 17.86 14.43
N ARG A 324 0.64 18.96 14.99
CA ARG A 324 -0.40 18.94 16.03
C ARG A 324 -1.71 18.33 15.55
N ILE A 325 -2.17 18.67 14.33
CA ILE A 325 -3.36 18.05 13.73
C ILE A 325 -3.14 16.54 13.57
N LEU A 326 -1.99 16.14 13.03
CA LEU A 326 -1.67 14.73 12.83
C LEU A 326 -1.61 13.96 14.16
N GLU A 327 -1.05 14.55 15.21
CA GLU A 327 -0.98 13.95 16.54
C GLU A 327 -2.36 13.79 17.16
N LYS A 328 -3.21 14.83 17.11
CA LYS A 328 -4.60 14.76 17.60
C LYS A 328 -5.42 13.70 16.86
N GLU A 329 -5.33 13.66 15.52
CA GLU A 329 -6.03 12.64 14.74
C GLU A 329 -5.47 11.24 15.02
N ALA A 330 -4.15 11.11 15.25
CA ALA A 330 -3.51 9.83 15.55
C ALA A 330 -3.83 9.29 16.94
N THR A 331 -3.95 10.15 17.96
CA THR A 331 -4.38 9.73 19.30
C THR A 331 -5.83 9.26 19.29
N ALA A 332 -6.72 10.01 18.63
CA ALA A 332 -8.13 9.63 18.53
C ALA A 332 -8.30 8.29 17.79
N TRP A 333 -7.50 8.06 16.74
CA TRP A 333 -7.55 6.79 16.02
C TRP A 333 -6.94 5.63 16.82
N ALA A 334 -5.84 5.88 17.54
CA ALA A 334 -5.22 4.87 18.40
C ALA A 334 -6.18 4.37 19.48
N GLN A 335 -6.93 5.29 20.10
CA GLN A 335 -8.01 4.93 21.05
C GLN A 335 -9.05 4.04 20.38
N LYS A 336 -9.62 4.46 19.25
CA LYS A 336 -10.58 3.64 18.48
C LYS A 336 -10.04 2.25 18.12
N TYR A 337 -8.75 2.14 17.81
CA TYR A 337 -8.11 0.87 17.49
C TYR A 337 -8.00 -0.03 18.72
N GLU A 338 -7.60 0.52 19.86
CA GLU A 338 -7.52 -0.20 21.13
C GLU A 338 -8.90 -0.65 21.60
N ASP A 339 -9.91 0.22 21.50
CA ASP A 339 -11.31 -0.10 21.82
C ASP A 339 -11.84 -1.22 20.91
N LYS A 340 -11.57 -1.15 19.60
CA LYS A 340 -11.95 -2.22 18.64
C LYS A 340 -11.21 -3.52 18.92
N LYS A 341 -9.96 -3.47 19.38
CA LYS A 341 -9.18 -4.66 19.74
C LYS A 341 -9.73 -5.30 21.02
N ALA A 342 -10.05 -4.50 22.03
CA ALA A 342 -10.64 -4.96 23.28
C ALA A 342 -11.98 -5.65 23.01
N SER A 343 -12.88 -5.02 22.26
CA SER A 343 -14.19 -5.62 21.92
C SER A 343 -14.08 -6.91 21.11
N GLN A 344 -13.06 -7.06 20.27
CA GLN A 344 -12.78 -8.32 19.58
C GLN A 344 -12.34 -9.44 20.53
N VAL A 345 -11.53 -9.11 21.55
CA VAL A 345 -11.12 -10.08 22.57
C VAL A 345 -12.33 -10.51 23.39
N ASP A 346 -13.15 -9.55 23.83
CA ASP A 346 -14.35 -9.82 24.64
C ASP A 346 -15.35 -10.71 23.88
N SER A 347 -15.66 -10.36 22.63
CA SER A 347 -16.53 -11.18 21.78
C SER A 347 -15.96 -12.59 21.51
N SER A 348 -14.63 -12.74 21.47
CA SER A 348 -14.00 -14.06 21.35
C SER A 348 -14.10 -14.86 22.65
N LEU A 349 -14.01 -14.21 23.81
CA LEU A 349 -14.16 -14.87 25.11
C LEU A 349 -15.60 -15.33 25.31
N GLU A 350 -16.58 -14.47 25.00
CA GLU A 350 -18.01 -14.82 25.03
C GLU A 350 -18.32 -16.04 24.17
N LYS A 351 -17.80 -16.08 22.93
CA LYS A 351 -17.94 -17.24 22.03
C LYS A 351 -17.34 -18.51 22.64
N ARG A 352 -16.17 -18.42 23.28
CA ARG A 352 -15.54 -19.56 23.95
C ARG A 352 -16.34 -20.03 25.17
N MET A 353 -16.86 -19.10 25.97
CA MET A 353 -17.72 -19.41 27.11
C MET A 353 -19.03 -20.06 26.67
N ALA A 354 -19.63 -19.60 25.58
CA ALA A 354 -20.83 -20.21 25.00
C ALA A 354 -20.58 -21.65 24.53
N ILE A 355 -19.46 -21.90 23.84
CA ILE A 355 -19.05 -23.26 23.45
C ILE A 355 -18.80 -24.12 24.68
N PHE A 356 -18.14 -23.58 25.71
CA PHE A 356 -17.87 -24.31 26.94
C PHE A 356 -19.16 -24.71 27.67
N LYS A 357 -20.13 -23.79 27.82
CA LYS A 357 -21.45 -24.09 28.41
C LYS A 357 -22.18 -25.17 27.62
N LYS A 358 -22.22 -25.04 26.29
CA LYS A 358 -22.82 -26.06 25.41
C LYS A 358 -22.17 -27.43 25.56
N ASN A 359 -20.85 -27.48 25.74
CA ASN A 359 -20.15 -28.74 25.96
C ASN A 359 -20.45 -29.33 27.34
N GLN A 360 -20.57 -28.51 28.39
CA GLN A 360 -20.97 -28.96 29.72
C GLN A 360 -22.36 -29.60 29.72
N GLU A 361 -23.33 -28.98 29.02
CA GLU A 361 -24.70 -29.51 28.87
C GLU A 361 -24.78 -30.86 28.14
N ILE A 362 -23.78 -31.20 27.31
CA ILE A 362 -23.74 -32.49 26.61
C ILE A 362 -23.11 -33.59 27.48
N THR A 363 -22.17 -33.23 28.36
CA THR A 363 -21.43 -34.18 29.21
C THR A 363 -22.03 -34.44 30.58
N GLY A 364 -22.81 -33.51 31.12
CA GLY A 364 -23.54 -33.67 32.39
C GLY A 364 -24.96 -34.12 32.12
#